data_AF-A0A8T3X3F4-F1
#
_entry.id   AF-A0A8T3X3F4-F1
#
_cell.length_a   1.000
_cell.length_b   1.000
_cell.length_c   1.000
_cell.angle_alpha   90.00
_cell.angle_beta   90.00
_cell.angle_gamma   90.00
#
_symmetry.space_group_name_H-M   'P 1'
#
loop_
_entity.id
_entity.type
_entity.pdbx_description
1 polymer ?
#
loop_
_entity_poly.entity_id
_entity_poly.type
_entity_poly.pdbx_seq_one_letter_code
_entity_poly.pdbx_strand_id
1 'polypeptide(L)' 'MPVVRIDEKLLREIKDFLKRDENRYRYPSVAAFINNDVFEKLKDINEKRGKKNGSP' A
#
# COMPACT_ATOMS: atom_id res chain seq x y z
N MET A 1 -10.97 -8.70 -13.23
CA MET A 1 -10.03 -7.94 -12.38
C MET A 1 -10.83 -6.84 -11.70
N PRO A 2 -10.91 -6.78 -10.36
CA PRO A 2 -11.56 -5.66 -9.69
C PRO A 2 -10.82 -4.36 -10.05
N VAL A 3 -11.57 -3.27 -10.27
CA VAL A 3 -11.02 -1.95 -10.65
C VAL A 3 -11.32 -0.96 -9.54
N VAL A 4 -10.30 -0.27 -9.06
CA VAL A 4 -10.41 0.81 -8.07
C VAL A 4 -9.97 2.10 -8.74
N ARG A 5 -10.76 3.17 -8.57
CA ARG A 5 -10.38 4.52 -9.03
C ARG A 5 -9.55 5.18 -7.93
N ILE A 6 -8.42 5.75 -8.34
CA ILE A 6 -7.53 6.54 -7.49
C ILE A 6 -7.47 7.95 -8.03
N ASP A 7 -7.33 8.91 -7.12
CA ASP A 7 -7.19 10.31 -7.47
C ASP A 7 -5.94 10.55 -8.36
N GLU A 8 -6.06 11.45 -9.33
CA GLU A 8 -4.98 11.71 -10.29
C GLU A 8 -3.73 12.31 -9.64
N LYS A 9 -3.89 13.13 -8.60
CA LYS A 9 -2.77 13.72 -7.87
C LYS A 9 -2.04 12.61 -7.12
N LEU A 10 -2.76 11.74 -6.44
CA LEU A 10 -2.19 10.58 -5.76
C LEU A 10 -1.44 9.65 -6.74
N LEU A 11 -2.03 9.37 -7.91
CA LEU A 11 -1.38 8.55 -8.93
C LEU A 11 -0.06 9.18 -9.41
N ARG A 12 -0.01 10.51 -9.57
CA ARG A 12 1.23 11.23 -9.93
C ARG A 12 2.29 11.07 -8.85
N GLU A 13 1.94 11.30 -7.59
CA GLU A 13 2.85 11.15 -6.46
C GLU A 13 3.42 9.73 -6.35
N ILE A 14 2.58 8.70 -6.54
CA ILE A 14 3.03 7.30 -6.56
C ILE A 14 4.00 7.06 -7.73
N LYS A 15 3.69 7.54 -8.94
CA LYS A 15 4.58 7.39 -10.10
C LYS A 15 5.93 8.06 -9.86
N ASP A 16 5.95 9.23 -9.25
CA ASP A 16 7.19 9.95 -8.96
C ASP A 16 7.98 9.30 -7.83
N PHE A 17 7.31 8.72 -6.83
CA PHE A 17 7.95 7.88 -5.82
C PHE A 17 8.64 6.65 -6.42
N LEU A 18 8.00 5.98 -7.39
CA LEU A 18 8.51 4.78 -8.06
C LEU A 18 9.66 5.04 -9.04
N LYS A 19 9.85 6.29 -9.48
CA LYS A 19 10.98 6.68 -10.34
C LYS A 19 12.30 6.77 -9.58
N ARG A 20 12.29 6.83 -8.24
CA ARG A 20 13.52 6.86 -7.42
C ARG A 20 14.16 5.46 -7.45
N ASP A 21 15.47 5.39 -7.72
CA ASP A 21 16.17 4.12 -8.03
C ASP A 21 15.95 3.01 -7.00
N GLU A 22 15.93 3.38 -5.71
CA GLU A 22 15.71 2.45 -4.59
C GLU A 22 14.33 1.78 -4.63
N ASN A 23 13.32 2.50 -5.11
CA ASN A 23 11.93 2.07 -5.10
C ASN A 23 11.55 1.29 -6.35
N ARG A 24 12.25 1.53 -7.46
CA ARG A 24 11.96 0.91 -8.76
C ARG A 24 12.16 -0.60 -8.76
N TYR A 25 13.16 -1.09 -8.02
CA TYR A 25 13.42 -2.51 -7.87
C TYR A 25 12.48 -3.19 -6.89
N ARG A 26 12.03 -2.46 -5.86
CA ARG A 26 11.11 -2.98 -4.85
C ARG A 26 9.67 -3.11 -5.37
N TYR A 27 9.28 -2.24 -6.30
CA TYR A 27 7.92 -2.18 -6.81
C TYR A 27 7.91 -2.08 -8.35
N PRO A 28 7.68 -3.18 -9.08
CA PRO A 28 7.76 -3.21 -10.55
C PRO A 28 6.61 -2.45 -11.23
N SER A 29 5.53 -2.13 -10.50
CA SER A 29 4.39 -1.38 -11.03
C SER A 29 3.64 -0.62 -9.93
N VAL A 30 2.80 0.34 -10.35
CA VAL A 30 1.84 1.04 -9.46
C VAL A 30 0.93 0.05 -8.75
N ALA A 31 0.45 -0.99 -9.46
CA ALA A 31 -0.41 -2.00 -8.87
C ALA A 31 0.31 -2.81 -7.79
N ALA A 32 1.57 -3.20 -8.04
CA ALA A 32 2.38 -3.91 -7.04
C ALA A 32 2.62 -3.06 -5.79
N PHE A 33 2.92 -1.77 -5.98
CA PHE A 33 3.05 -0.82 -4.87
C PHE A 33 1.78 -0.74 -4.02
N ILE A 34 0.63 -0.46 -4.66
CA ILE A 34 -0.65 -0.31 -3.97
C ILE A 34 -1.05 -1.60 -3.26
N ASN A 35 -0.94 -2.75 -3.93
CA ASN A 35 -1.34 -4.03 -3.33
C ASN A 35 -0.52 -4.36 -2.09
N ASN A 36 0.80 -4.15 -2.14
CA ASN A 36 1.68 -4.41 -1.01
C ASN A 36 1.41 -3.45 0.15
N ASP A 37 1.29 -2.15 -0.13
CA ASP A 37 1.07 -1.14 0.90
C ASP A 37 -0.30 -1.30 1.59
N VAL A 38 -1.35 -1.60 0.81
CA VAL A 38 -2.68 -1.92 1.34
C VAL A 38 -2.65 -3.19 2.18
N PHE A 39 -1.92 -4.23 1.75
CA PHE A 39 -1.78 -5.47 2.51
C PHE A 39 -1.11 -5.22 3.88
N GLU A 40 0.01 -4.50 3.92
CA GLU A 40 0.68 -4.15 5.19
C GLU A 40 -0.22 -3.30 6.08
N LYS A 41 -0.94 -2.34 5.51
CA LYS A 41 -1.90 -1.52 6.26
C LYS A 41 -3.03 -2.37 6.88
N LEU A 42 -3.55 -3.33 6.14
CA LEU A 42 -4.60 -4.24 6.63
C LEU A 42 -4.07 -5.14 7.74
N LYS A 43 -2.85 -5.64 7.61
CA LYS A 43 -2.16 -6.41 8.66
C LYS A 43 -2.05 -5.60 9.95
N ASP A 44 -1.54 -4.36 9.87
CA ASP A 44 -1.44 -3.45 11.02
C ASP A 44 -2.80 -3.18 11.68
N ILE A 45 -3.85 -2.98 10.88
CA ILE A 45 -5.21 -2.76 11.39
C ILE A 45 -5.70 -4.01 12.13
N ASN A 46 -5.47 -5.19 11.56
CA ASN A 46 -5.91 -6.45 12.14
C ASN A 46 -5.13 -6.77 13.42
N GLU A 47 -3.82 -6.53 13.47
CA GLU A 47 -3.01 -6.69 14.69
C GLU A 47 -3.45 -5.71 15.78
N LYS A 48 -3.72 -4.45 15.44
CA LYS A 48 -4.23 -3.45 16.40
C LYS A 48 -5.63 -3.79 16.90
N ARG A 49 -6.48 -4.40 16.08
CA ARG A 49 -7.82 -4.88 16.48
C ARG A 49 -7.71 -6.14 17.35
N GLY A 50 -6.82 -7.08 17.00
CA GLY A 50 -6.54 -8.27 17.79
C GLY A 50 -6.01 -7.95 19.19
N LYS A 51 -5.12 -6.96 19.31
CA LYS A 51 -4.63 -6.44 20.61
C LYS A 51 -5.71 -5.71 21.44
N LYS A 52 -6.81 -5.27 20.84
CA LYS A 52 -7.95 -4.67 21.59
C LYS A 52 -8.95 -5.72 22.09
N ASN A 53 -8.95 -6.92 21.51
CA ASN A 53 -9.82 -8.03 21.93
C ASN A 53 -9.09 -9.09 22.77
N GLY A 54 -7.80 -8.89 23.06
CA GLY A 54 -7.06 -9.61 24.09
C GLY A 54 -6.68 -8.66 25.22
N SER A 55 -7.48 -8.63 26.28
CA SER A 55 -7.08 -8.15 27.61
C SER A 55 -7.20 -9.33 28.58
N PRO A 56 -6.64 -9.18 29.78
CA PRO A 56 -5.27 -9.51 30.20
C PRO A 56 -4.95 -11.02 30.24
#